data_AF-A0A957YC71-F1
#
_entry.id   AF-A0A957YC71-F1
#
_cell.length_a   1.000
_cell.length_b   1.000
_cell.length_c   1.000
_cell.angle_alpha   90.00
_cell.angle_beta   90.00
_cell.angle_gamma   90.00
#
_symmetry.space_group_name_H-M   'P 1'
#
loop_
_entity.id
_entity.type
_entity.pdbx_description
1 polymer ?
#
loop_
_entity_poly.entity_id
_entity_poly.type
_entity_poly.pdbx_seq_one_letter_code
_entity_poly.pdbx_strand_id
1 'polypeptide(L)'
;RRYDVTHGIFLDPIFKGQYPEALIEWIGPHAPKAHDGDMALINQPIDFLGVNYYMTFVVRFDCRGGLLKMAMDFASAQNWGHTAMGWGINPPGLMATLLNLKDNYGNPNIYITENGCALDDIPDADGFVADVGRINYLRAHLLAAYEAIQAGVNLRGYYVWSLMDNFEWAHGLSKRFGLVRVEFDTGRRIPKQSAHWYGKVIARNGVYE
;
A
#
# COMPACT_ATOMS: atom_id res chain seq x y z
N ARG A 1 17.56 -7.72 -3.28
CA ARG A 1 18.01 -6.97 -2.07
C ARG A 1 16.95 -6.01 -1.52
N ARG A 2 16.52 -4.96 -2.23
CA ARG A 2 15.49 -4.03 -1.69
C ARG A 2 14.13 -4.69 -1.48
N TYR A 3 13.73 -5.57 -2.39
CA TYR A 3 12.53 -6.38 -2.21
C TYR A 3 12.66 -7.22 -0.93
N ASP A 4 13.74 -8.02 -0.84
CA ASP A 4 13.99 -8.91 0.30
C ASP A 4 13.97 -8.21 1.65
N VAL A 5 14.63 -7.06 1.80
CA VAL A 5 14.72 -6.39 3.12
C VAL A 5 13.41 -5.76 3.61
N THR A 6 12.38 -5.69 2.74
CA THR A 6 11.11 -5.04 3.07
C THR A 6 9.89 -5.94 2.91
N HIS A 7 9.99 -6.93 2.03
CA HIS A 7 8.93 -7.89 1.73
C HIS A 7 9.44 -9.29 2.06
N GLY A 8 10.49 -9.76 1.39
CA GLY A 8 10.98 -11.13 1.53
C GLY A 8 11.36 -11.53 2.95
N ILE A 9 11.92 -10.63 3.77
CA ILE A 9 12.29 -10.89 5.15
C ILE A 9 11.07 -11.21 6.05
N PHE A 10 9.86 -10.86 5.60
CA PHE A 10 8.61 -11.22 6.26
C PHE A 10 7.86 -12.32 5.51
N LEU A 11 7.77 -12.22 4.17
CA LEU A 11 7.02 -13.16 3.35
C LEU A 11 7.70 -14.54 3.26
N ASP A 12 9.03 -14.60 3.08
CA ASP A 12 9.72 -15.89 2.93
C ASP A 12 9.65 -16.73 4.21
N PRO A 13 9.80 -16.19 5.44
CA PRO A 13 9.55 -16.97 6.65
C PRO A 13 8.11 -17.51 6.72
N ILE A 14 7.11 -16.70 6.39
CA ILE A 14 5.69 -17.09 6.45
C ILE A 14 5.38 -18.19 5.44
N PHE A 15 5.82 -18.05 4.19
CA PHE A 15 5.41 -18.93 3.09
C PHE A 15 6.42 -20.03 2.74
N LYS A 16 7.70 -19.82 3.02
CA LYS A 16 8.81 -20.73 2.65
C LYS A 16 9.57 -21.28 3.86
N GLY A 17 9.30 -20.80 5.08
CA GLY A 17 9.95 -21.28 6.30
C GLY A 17 11.41 -20.94 6.43
N GLN A 18 11.87 -19.89 5.74
CA GLN A 18 13.24 -19.43 5.81
C GLN A 18 13.36 -17.96 5.45
N TYR A 19 14.38 -17.28 5.98
CA TYR A 19 14.72 -15.94 5.52
C TYR A 19 15.33 -15.97 4.10
N PRO A 20 15.27 -14.86 3.34
CA PRO A 20 15.93 -14.79 2.04
C PRO A 20 17.46 -14.88 2.19
N GLU A 21 18.03 -16.01 1.77
CA GLU A 21 19.45 -16.36 1.95
C GLU A 21 20.40 -15.24 1.49
N ALA A 22 20.25 -14.76 0.26
CA ALA A 22 21.09 -13.72 -0.31
C ALA A 22 21.02 -12.37 0.45
N LEU A 23 19.92 -12.09 1.15
CA LEU A 23 19.82 -10.92 2.03
C LEU A 23 20.58 -11.17 3.33
N ILE A 24 20.37 -12.33 3.96
CA ILE A 24 20.99 -12.70 5.24
C ILE A 24 22.51 -12.73 5.11
N GLU A 25 23.03 -13.37 4.07
CA GLU A 25 24.46 -13.38 3.77
C GLU A 25 25.02 -11.96 3.60
N TRP A 26 24.26 -11.09 2.94
CA TRP A 26 24.69 -9.71 2.66
C TRP A 26 24.73 -8.84 3.92
N ILE A 27 23.69 -8.89 4.76
CA ILE A 27 23.61 -8.07 5.98
C ILE A 27 24.42 -8.66 7.14
N GLY A 28 24.80 -9.95 7.03
CA GLY A 28 25.75 -10.63 7.90
C GLY A 28 25.41 -10.47 9.38
N PRO A 29 26.24 -9.80 10.20
CA PRO A 29 25.98 -9.60 11.62
C PRO A 29 24.66 -8.89 11.98
N HIS A 30 24.05 -8.19 11.01
CA HIS A 30 22.76 -7.52 11.19
C HIS A 30 21.56 -8.43 10.88
N ALA A 31 21.80 -9.69 10.49
CA ALA A 31 20.73 -10.65 10.26
C ALA A 31 19.91 -10.93 11.53
N PRO A 32 18.60 -11.23 11.39
CA PRO A 32 17.80 -11.71 12.52
C PRO A 32 18.43 -12.97 13.14
N LYS A 33 18.37 -13.05 14.47
CA LYS A 33 18.80 -14.24 15.21
C LYS A 33 17.61 -15.17 15.37
N ALA A 34 17.46 -16.12 14.45
CA ALA A 34 16.49 -17.20 14.61
C ALA A 34 17.04 -18.27 15.54
N HIS A 35 16.22 -18.74 16.47
CA HIS A 35 16.51 -19.91 17.29
C HIS A 35 15.90 -21.17 16.67
N ASP A 36 16.34 -22.33 17.14
CA ASP A 36 15.79 -23.62 16.72
C ASP A 36 14.28 -23.66 16.95
N GLY A 37 13.52 -23.97 15.89
CA GLY A 37 12.06 -24.02 15.92
C GLY A 37 11.34 -22.73 15.52
N ASP A 38 12.01 -21.57 15.51
CA ASP A 38 11.34 -20.29 15.18
C ASP A 38 10.73 -20.29 13.78
N MET A 39 11.45 -20.78 12.78
CA MET A 39 10.92 -20.83 11.42
C MET A 39 9.74 -21.78 11.28
N ALA A 40 9.71 -22.88 12.04
CA ALA A 40 8.56 -23.77 12.09
C ALA A 40 7.35 -23.09 12.75
N LEU A 41 7.57 -22.27 13.79
CA LEU A 41 6.53 -21.46 14.43
C LEU A 41 5.98 -20.36 13.51
N ILE A 42 6.83 -19.74 12.68
CA ILE A 42 6.43 -18.67 11.76
C ILE A 42 5.73 -19.23 10.50
N ASN A 43 6.21 -20.36 9.98
CA ASN A 43 5.69 -21.00 8.77
C ASN A 43 4.44 -21.85 9.05
N GLN A 44 3.42 -21.21 9.61
CA GLN A 44 2.11 -21.84 9.78
C GLN A 44 1.20 -21.45 8.61
N PRO A 45 0.28 -22.34 8.18
CA PRO A 45 -0.73 -21.99 7.19
C PRO A 45 -1.54 -20.77 7.65
N ILE A 46 -1.76 -19.84 6.72
CA ILE A 46 -2.61 -18.66 6.92
C ILE A 46 -3.75 -18.66 5.90
N ASP A 47 -4.91 -18.15 6.29
CA ASP A 47 -6.10 -18.14 5.42
C ASP A 47 -6.02 -17.07 4.31
N PHE A 48 -5.33 -15.96 4.60
CA PHE A 48 -5.13 -14.84 3.67
C PHE A 48 -3.90 -14.00 4.02
N LEU A 49 -3.42 -13.24 3.04
CA LEU A 49 -2.39 -12.22 3.19
C LEU A 49 -3.01 -10.82 3.05
N GLY A 50 -2.78 -9.97 4.05
CA GLY A 50 -3.08 -8.54 3.97
C GLY A 50 -1.96 -7.77 3.25
N VAL A 51 -2.32 -6.92 2.30
CA VAL A 51 -1.38 -6.08 1.54
C VAL A 51 -1.72 -4.61 1.74
N ASN A 52 -0.74 -3.87 2.25
CA ASN A 52 -0.79 -2.41 2.30
C ASN A 52 0.06 -1.86 1.17
N TYR A 53 -0.56 -1.13 0.24
CA TYR A 53 0.12 -0.55 -0.91
C TYR A 53 -0.20 0.94 -1.01
N TYR A 54 0.83 1.75 -1.26
CA TYR A 54 0.68 3.20 -1.43
C TYR A 54 1.58 3.76 -2.53
N MET A 55 2.74 3.16 -2.74
CA MET A 55 3.83 3.72 -3.55
C MET A 55 4.75 2.63 -4.09
N THR A 56 5.53 3.00 -5.10
CA THR A 56 6.61 2.19 -5.65
C THR A 56 7.93 2.94 -5.49
N PHE A 57 9.04 2.21 -5.34
CA PHE A 57 10.39 2.78 -5.34
C PHE A 57 11.11 2.43 -6.64
N VAL A 58 11.79 3.40 -7.24
CA VAL A 58 12.88 3.10 -8.18
C VAL A 58 14.15 2.92 -7.37
N VAL A 59 14.80 1.77 -7.53
CA VAL A 59 15.99 1.41 -6.77
C VAL A 59 17.18 1.38 -7.72
N ARG A 60 18.27 2.04 -7.34
CA ARG A 60 19.55 1.99 -8.05
C ARG A 60 20.67 1.57 -7.10
N PHE A 61 21.69 0.92 -7.66
CA PHE A 61 22.93 0.70 -6.92
C PHE A 61 23.58 2.04 -6.56
N ASP A 62 24.03 2.15 -5.32
CA ASP A 62 24.81 3.29 -4.84
C ASP A 62 25.82 2.77 -3.80
N CYS A 63 27.11 2.88 -4.10
CA CYS A 63 28.17 2.42 -3.20
C CYS A 63 28.18 3.16 -1.84
N ARG A 64 27.56 4.35 -1.77
CA ARG A 64 27.39 5.17 -0.57
C ARG A 64 26.03 4.99 0.12
N GLY A 65 25.13 4.19 -0.46
CA GLY A 65 23.77 3.95 0.02
C GLY A 65 23.65 3.03 1.25
N GLY A 66 24.52 3.20 2.24
CA GLY A 66 24.51 2.46 3.51
C GLY A 66 24.76 0.95 3.37
N LEU A 67 24.22 0.17 4.32
CA LEU A 67 24.39 -1.29 4.42
C LEU A 67 23.98 -2.02 3.14
N LEU A 68 22.92 -1.54 2.48
CA LEU A 68 22.34 -2.22 1.33
C LEU A 68 22.86 -1.70 -0.02
N LYS A 69 23.74 -0.70 0.00
CA LYS A 69 24.38 -0.11 -1.19
C LYS A 69 23.37 0.32 -2.26
N MET A 70 22.34 1.06 -1.85
CA MET A 70 21.30 1.52 -2.76
C MET A 70 20.85 2.95 -2.50
N ALA A 71 20.38 3.61 -3.55
CA ALA A 71 19.58 4.82 -3.46
C ALA A 71 18.17 4.54 -3.99
N MET A 72 17.20 5.31 -3.51
CA MET A 72 15.79 5.13 -3.83
C MET A 72 15.13 6.47 -4.10
N ASP A 73 14.25 6.49 -5.09
CA ASP A 73 13.30 7.59 -5.32
C ASP A 73 11.88 7.03 -5.36
N PHE A 74 10.91 7.86 -5.00
CA PHE A 74 9.50 7.50 -5.14
C PHE A 74 9.12 7.53 -6.63
N ALA A 75 8.70 6.39 -7.16
CA ALA A 75 8.28 6.26 -8.54
C ALA A 75 6.89 6.88 -8.71
N SER A 76 6.72 7.72 -9.74
CA SER A 76 5.42 8.18 -10.20
C SER A 76 5.16 7.61 -11.59
N ALA A 77 3.94 7.12 -11.82
CA ALA A 77 3.47 6.87 -13.17
C ALA A 77 3.44 8.19 -13.96
N GLN A 78 3.53 8.08 -15.29
CA GLN A 78 3.51 9.25 -16.18
C GLN A 78 2.24 10.08 -15.93
N ASN A 79 2.41 11.40 -15.77
CA ASN A 79 1.33 12.37 -15.55
C ASN A 79 0.59 12.28 -14.20
N TRP A 80 1.07 11.51 -13.21
CA TRP A 80 0.41 11.41 -11.91
C TRP A 80 0.98 12.32 -10.82
N GLY A 81 2.30 12.44 -10.73
CA GLY A 81 2.95 13.24 -9.70
C GLY A 81 2.98 12.57 -8.32
N HIS A 82 2.96 13.39 -7.27
CA HIS A 82 3.15 12.94 -5.89
C HIS A 82 1.97 13.33 -5.01
N THR A 83 1.72 12.51 -3.99
CA THR A 83 0.78 12.81 -2.89
C THR A 83 1.34 13.90 -1.98
N ALA A 84 0.52 14.40 -1.05
CA ALA A 84 0.96 15.32 0.00
C ALA A 84 2.01 14.68 0.95
N MET A 85 2.19 13.35 0.92
CA MET A 85 3.27 12.65 1.62
C MET A 85 4.62 12.73 0.89
N GLY A 86 4.63 13.27 -0.34
CA GLY A 86 5.78 13.17 -1.24
C GLY A 86 5.94 11.79 -1.88
N TRP A 87 4.93 10.92 -1.78
CA TRP A 87 4.95 9.59 -2.41
C TRP A 87 4.47 9.68 -3.84
N GLY A 88 5.24 9.13 -4.78
CA GLY A 88 4.88 9.04 -6.18
C GLY A 88 3.67 8.12 -6.39
N ILE A 89 2.71 8.58 -7.17
CA ILE A 89 1.48 7.84 -7.43
C ILE A 89 1.71 6.87 -8.59
N ASN A 90 1.58 5.57 -8.34
CA ASN A 90 1.90 4.54 -9.33
C ASN A 90 0.90 3.36 -9.31
N PRO A 91 -0.28 3.47 -9.96
CA PRO A 91 -1.25 2.38 -10.02
C PRO A 91 -0.72 1.06 -10.62
N PRO A 92 0.08 1.07 -11.71
CA PRO A 92 0.70 -0.16 -12.24
C PRO A 92 1.58 -0.92 -11.23
N GLY A 93 2.16 -0.20 -10.26
CA GLY A 93 2.95 -0.83 -9.20
C GLY A 93 2.13 -1.75 -8.30
N LEU A 94 0.84 -1.44 -8.06
CA LEU A 94 -0.05 -2.31 -7.29
C LEU A 94 -0.25 -3.65 -8.01
N MET A 95 -0.55 -3.59 -9.32
CA MET A 95 -0.71 -4.81 -10.13
C MET A 95 0.58 -5.64 -10.12
N ALA A 96 1.75 -4.99 -10.28
CA ALA A 96 3.03 -5.68 -10.24
C ALA A 96 3.29 -6.37 -8.89
N THR A 97 2.96 -5.72 -7.77
CA THR A 97 3.04 -6.33 -6.42
C THR A 97 2.12 -7.55 -6.31
N LEU A 98 0.88 -7.44 -6.77
CA LEU A 98 -0.09 -8.53 -6.70
C LEU A 98 0.32 -9.75 -7.56
N LEU A 99 0.82 -9.50 -8.78
CA LEU A 99 1.36 -10.55 -9.64
C LEU A 99 2.60 -11.21 -9.03
N ASN A 100 3.49 -10.42 -8.41
CA ASN A 100 4.65 -10.97 -7.73
C ASN A 100 4.25 -11.91 -6.58
N LEU A 101 3.23 -11.53 -5.79
CA LEU A 101 2.69 -12.37 -4.72
C LEU A 101 2.10 -13.67 -5.27
N LYS A 102 1.34 -13.59 -6.37
CA LYS A 102 0.81 -14.76 -7.08
C LYS A 102 1.92 -15.72 -7.50
N ASP A 103 2.93 -15.21 -8.18
CA ASP A 103 3.93 -16.04 -8.86
C ASP A 103 4.99 -16.61 -7.89
N ASN A 104 5.26 -15.95 -6.75
CA ASN A 104 6.34 -16.34 -5.84
C ASN A 104 5.89 -16.95 -4.50
N TYR A 105 4.59 -16.87 -4.18
CA TYR A 105 4.06 -17.30 -2.88
C TYR A 105 2.79 -18.16 -2.99
N GLY A 106 2.58 -18.80 -4.14
CA GLY A 106 1.51 -19.80 -4.31
C GLY A 106 0.11 -19.22 -4.47
N ASN A 107 -0.01 -17.95 -4.91
CA ASN A 107 -1.29 -17.28 -5.14
C ASN A 107 -2.27 -17.35 -3.95
N PRO A 108 -1.85 -16.87 -2.76
CA PRO A 108 -2.69 -16.93 -1.56
C PRO A 108 -3.94 -16.08 -1.76
N ASN A 109 -4.97 -16.28 -0.92
CA ASN A 109 -6.04 -15.29 -0.85
C ASN A 109 -5.44 -13.96 -0.39
N ILE A 110 -5.65 -12.90 -1.17
CA ILE A 110 -5.12 -11.56 -0.87
C ILE A 110 -6.27 -10.64 -0.53
N TYR A 111 -6.08 -9.78 0.48
CA TYR A 111 -6.88 -8.58 0.69
C TYR A 111 -5.95 -7.38 0.62
N ILE A 112 -6.30 -6.37 -0.17
CA ILE A 112 -5.66 -5.06 -0.02
C ILE A 112 -6.22 -4.45 1.26
N THR A 113 -5.49 -4.58 2.36
CA THR A 113 -5.91 -4.12 3.69
C THR A 113 -5.75 -2.62 3.85
N GLU A 114 -4.89 -2.00 3.04
CA GLU A 114 -4.81 -0.55 2.92
C GLU A 114 -4.39 -0.11 1.51
N ASN A 115 -5.13 0.84 0.95
CA ASN A 115 -4.68 1.69 -0.14
C ASN A 115 -5.40 3.04 -0.10
N GLY A 116 -4.69 4.13 -0.37
CA GLY A 116 -5.27 5.47 -0.35
C GLY A 116 -4.22 6.56 -0.56
N CYS A 117 -4.62 7.82 -0.42
CA CYS A 117 -3.69 8.94 -0.59
C CYS A 117 -4.06 10.14 0.29
N ALA A 118 -3.04 10.79 0.83
CA ALA A 118 -3.16 12.16 1.32
C ALA A 118 -2.98 13.14 0.16
N LEU A 119 -3.97 14.01 -0.04
CA LEU A 119 -3.92 15.17 -0.92
C LEU A 119 -4.39 16.37 -0.12
N ASP A 120 -4.00 17.57 -0.56
CA ASP A 120 -4.45 18.79 0.08
C ASP A 120 -5.95 18.97 -0.16
N ASP A 121 -6.71 18.99 0.93
CA ASP A 121 -8.16 19.21 0.90
C ASP A 121 -8.44 20.71 0.99
N ILE A 122 -9.27 21.24 0.08
CA ILE A 122 -9.75 22.62 0.11
C ILE A 122 -11.25 22.58 0.44
N PRO A 123 -11.65 22.81 1.70
CA PRO A 123 -13.06 22.83 2.08
C PRO A 123 -13.76 24.09 1.58
N ASP A 124 -15.04 23.97 1.24
CA ASP A 124 -15.94 25.11 1.01
C ASP A 124 -16.45 25.71 2.34
N ALA A 125 -17.38 26.66 2.25
CA ALA A 125 -17.96 27.35 3.41
C ALA A 125 -18.68 26.41 4.39
N ASP A 126 -19.19 25.27 3.91
CA ASP A 126 -19.91 24.28 4.72
C ASP A 126 -18.99 23.15 5.22
N GLY A 127 -17.71 23.19 4.81
CA GLY A 127 -16.68 22.22 5.17
C GLY A 127 -16.61 21.00 4.25
N PHE A 128 -17.38 20.99 3.15
CA PHE A 128 -17.36 19.92 2.15
C PHE A 128 -16.10 20.03 1.28
N VAL A 129 -15.56 18.89 0.84
CA VAL A 129 -14.34 18.82 0.03
C VAL A 129 -14.61 18.09 -1.28
N ALA A 130 -14.39 18.79 -2.40
CA ALA A 130 -14.43 18.24 -3.76
C ALA A 130 -13.08 17.59 -4.13
N ASP A 131 -12.77 16.45 -3.53
CA ASP A 131 -11.47 15.76 -3.63
C ASP A 131 -11.34 14.85 -4.87
N VAL A 132 -11.51 15.43 -6.06
CA VAL A 132 -11.43 14.72 -7.35
C VAL A 132 -10.10 13.98 -7.53
N GLY A 133 -8.99 14.53 -7.03
CA GLY A 133 -7.68 13.86 -7.07
C GLY A 133 -7.68 12.52 -6.33
N ARG A 134 -8.36 12.43 -5.18
CA ARG A 134 -8.48 11.20 -4.38
C ARG A 134 -9.35 10.18 -5.11
N ILE A 135 -10.44 10.63 -5.74
CA ILE A 135 -11.28 9.78 -6.61
C ILE A 135 -10.45 9.20 -7.76
N ASN A 136 -9.65 10.02 -8.44
CA ASN A 136 -8.82 9.57 -9.55
C ASN A 136 -7.78 8.53 -9.08
N TYR A 137 -7.09 8.79 -7.95
CA TYR A 137 -6.17 7.84 -7.33
C TYR A 137 -6.84 6.49 -7.08
N LEU A 138 -7.97 6.49 -6.35
CA LEU A 138 -8.68 5.26 -5.99
C LEU A 138 -9.20 4.51 -7.21
N ARG A 139 -9.79 5.24 -8.19
CA ARG A 139 -10.26 4.63 -9.44
C ARG A 139 -9.14 3.90 -10.16
N ALA A 140 -7.98 4.54 -10.32
CA ALA A 140 -6.87 3.92 -11.05
C ALA A 140 -6.29 2.71 -10.33
N HIS A 141 -6.19 2.72 -8.99
CA HIS A 141 -5.72 1.57 -8.23
C HIS A 141 -6.74 0.43 -8.21
N LEU A 142 -8.04 0.73 -8.17
CA LEU A 142 -9.09 -0.28 -8.31
C LEU A 142 -9.09 -0.92 -9.71
N LEU A 143 -8.79 -0.15 -10.76
CA LEU A 143 -8.61 -0.71 -12.12
C LEU A 143 -7.38 -1.61 -12.19
N ALA A 144 -6.24 -1.20 -11.62
CA ALA A 144 -5.05 -2.04 -11.55
C ALA A 144 -5.29 -3.34 -10.75
N ALA A 145 -6.06 -3.25 -9.66
CA ALA A 145 -6.49 -4.41 -8.88
C ALA A 145 -7.41 -5.34 -9.69
N TYR A 146 -8.34 -4.77 -10.47
CA TYR A 146 -9.20 -5.52 -11.37
C TYR A 146 -8.39 -6.22 -12.48
N GLU A 147 -7.41 -5.55 -13.10
CA GLU A 147 -6.50 -6.15 -14.07
C GLU A 147 -5.70 -7.31 -13.46
N ALA A 148 -5.25 -7.18 -12.21
CA ALA A 148 -4.61 -8.27 -11.48
C ALA A 148 -5.57 -9.48 -11.28
N ILE A 149 -6.84 -9.24 -10.96
CA ILE A 149 -7.87 -10.29 -10.89
C ILE A 149 -8.01 -10.98 -12.25
N GLN A 150 -8.09 -10.23 -13.35
CA GLN A 150 -8.16 -10.80 -14.70
C GLN A 150 -6.91 -11.63 -15.06
N ALA A 151 -5.75 -11.26 -14.51
CA ALA A 151 -4.50 -12.01 -14.64
C ALA A 151 -4.38 -13.22 -13.67
N GLY A 152 -5.44 -13.56 -12.95
CA GLY A 152 -5.53 -14.75 -12.10
C GLY A 152 -5.02 -14.56 -10.67
N VAL A 153 -4.76 -13.32 -10.23
CA VAL A 153 -4.45 -13.04 -8.82
C VAL A 153 -5.69 -13.34 -7.98
N ASN A 154 -5.49 -14.05 -6.87
CA ASN A 154 -6.53 -14.44 -5.95
C ASN A 154 -6.90 -13.31 -4.96
N LEU A 155 -7.28 -12.13 -5.49
CA LEU A 155 -7.66 -10.95 -4.72
C LEU A 155 -9.14 -11.03 -4.29
N ARG A 156 -9.40 -10.89 -2.98
CA ARG A 156 -10.70 -11.14 -2.34
C ARG A 156 -11.35 -9.90 -1.74
N GLY A 157 -10.62 -8.79 -1.61
CA GLY A 157 -11.20 -7.55 -1.12
C GLY A 157 -10.22 -6.38 -1.11
N TYR A 158 -10.77 -5.19 -0.89
CA TYR A 158 -10.05 -3.93 -0.94
C TYR A 158 -10.60 -2.99 0.14
N TYR A 159 -9.69 -2.44 0.95
CA TYR A 159 -9.99 -1.53 2.04
C TYR A 159 -9.31 -0.18 1.78
N VAL A 160 -10.10 0.88 1.65
CA VAL A 160 -9.58 2.24 1.52
C VAL A 160 -8.98 2.67 2.86
N TRP A 161 -7.73 3.11 2.83
CA TRP A 161 -7.15 3.90 3.91
C TRP A 161 -7.38 5.39 3.63
N SER A 162 -8.23 6.08 4.39
CA SER A 162 -8.96 5.62 5.56
C SER A 162 -10.43 6.00 5.50
N LEU A 163 -11.23 5.47 6.44
CA LEU A 163 -12.62 5.89 6.60
C LEU A 163 -12.72 7.41 6.83
N MET A 164 -11.91 7.95 7.72
CA MET A 164 -11.94 9.36 8.12
C MET A 164 -10.54 9.89 8.42
N ASP A 165 -10.36 11.21 8.29
CA ASP A 165 -9.11 11.87 8.67
C ASP A 165 -8.76 11.54 10.12
N ASN A 166 -7.48 11.24 10.36
CA ASN A 166 -7.00 10.73 11.64
C ASN A 166 -5.63 11.34 11.99
N PHE A 167 -5.01 10.84 13.05
CA PHE A 167 -3.64 11.16 13.42
C PHE A 167 -2.66 10.32 12.60
N GLU A 168 -2.00 10.96 11.62
CA GLU A 168 -1.02 10.35 10.72
C GLU A 168 0.38 10.33 11.36
N TRP A 169 0.49 9.61 12.48
CA TRP A 169 1.77 9.30 13.12
C TRP A 169 2.68 10.52 13.32
N ALA A 170 3.90 10.49 12.79
CA ALA A 170 4.86 11.58 12.89
C ALA A 170 4.41 12.87 12.19
N HIS A 171 3.43 12.81 11.28
CA HIS A 171 2.84 13.97 10.63
C HIS A 171 1.67 14.58 11.41
N GLY A 172 1.25 13.94 12.51
CA GLY A 172 0.13 14.38 13.32
C GLY A 172 -1.14 14.56 12.50
N LEU A 173 -1.80 15.70 12.64
CA LEU A 173 -3.08 15.98 11.98
C LEU A 173 -2.95 16.68 10.61
N SER A 174 -1.72 16.82 10.10
CA SER A 174 -1.44 17.59 8.88
C SER A 174 -1.72 16.85 7.57
N LYS A 175 -1.88 15.51 7.61
CA LYS A 175 -2.09 14.67 6.44
C LYS A 175 -3.46 14.01 6.53
N ARG A 176 -4.23 14.13 5.44
CA ARG A 176 -5.64 13.74 5.40
C ARG A 176 -5.86 12.63 4.38
N PHE A 177 -5.94 11.39 4.85
CA PHE A 177 -6.23 10.20 4.03
C PHE A 177 -7.73 9.90 3.91
N GLY A 178 -8.55 10.46 4.79
CA GLY A 178 -9.93 10.00 4.97
C GLY A 178 -10.84 10.27 3.78
N LEU A 179 -11.79 9.37 3.57
CA LEU A 179 -12.99 9.64 2.77
C LEU A 179 -13.93 10.65 3.48
N VAL A 180 -13.86 10.72 4.80
CA VAL A 180 -14.62 11.65 5.64
C VAL A 180 -13.67 12.69 6.25
N ARG A 181 -13.94 13.97 6.00
CA ARG A 181 -13.21 15.08 6.63
C ARG A 181 -13.58 15.14 8.11
N VAL A 182 -12.56 15.32 8.95
CA VAL A 182 -12.75 15.59 10.39
C VAL A 182 -12.26 16.99 10.71
N GLU A 183 -13.13 17.80 11.30
CA GLU A 183 -12.78 19.06 11.94
C GLU A 183 -12.26 18.76 13.34
N PHE A 184 -10.95 18.80 13.53
CA PHE A 184 -10.34 18.29 14.77
C PHE A 184 -10.72 19.08 16.03
N ASP A 185 -11.02 20.38 15.89
CA ASP A 185 -11.43 21.22 17.02
C ASP A 185 -12.84 20.88 17.55
N THR A 186 -13.73 20.42 16.66
CA THR A 186 -15.15 20.21 16.99
C THR A 186 -15.57 18.74 16.95
N GLY A 187 -14.77 17.88 16.32
CA GLY A 187 -15.11 16.49 16.03
C GLY A 187 -16.15 16.31 14.91
N ARG A 188 -16.58 17.40 14.24
CA ARG A 188 -17.56 17.33 13.15
C ARG A 188 -17.01 16.50 11.99
N ARG A 189 -17.86 15.60 11.47
CA ARG A 189 -17.53 14.66 10.38
C ARG A 189 -18.31 15.01 9.13
N ILE A 190 -17.61 15.22 8.02
CA ILE A 190 -18.19 15.68 6.76
C ILE A 190 -17.71 14.74 5.65
N PRO A 191 -18.59 13.88 5.09
CA PRO A 191 -18.24 13.04 3.94
C PRO A 191 -17.71 13.89 2.78
N LYS A 192 -16.56 13.53 2.23
CA LYS A 192 -15.99 14.19 1.05
C LYS A 192 -16.65 13.65 -0.22
N GLN A 193 -16.37 14.27 -1.37
CA GLN A 193 -16.84 13.77 -2.66
C GLN A 193 -16.43 12.30 -2.89
N SER A 194 -15.22 11.92 -2.47
CA SER A 194 -14.70 10.56 -2.54
C SER A 194 -15.51 9.56 -1.72
N ALA A 195 -16.08 9.92 -0.57
CA ALA A 195 -16.97 9.05 0.19
C ALA A 195 -18.24 8.69 -0.61
N HIS A 196 -18.86 9.71 -1.21
CA HIS A 196 -20.05 9.50 -2.04
C HIS A 196 -19.74 8.67 -3.29
N TRP A 197 -18.60 8.94 -3.93
CA TRP A 197 -18.14 8.16 -5.08
C TRP A 197 -17.87 6.70 -4.68
N TYR A 198 -17.15 6.45 -3.59
CA TYR A 198 -16.81 5.11 -3.13
C TYR A 198 -18.06 4.32 -2.71
N GLY A 199 -19.06 4.99 -2.11
CA GLY A 199 -20.38 4.40 -1.84
C GLY A 199 -21.08 3.90 -3.12
N LYS A 200 -21.00 4.65 -4.23
CA LYS A 200 -21.52 4.20 -5.54
C LYS A 200 -20.71 3.03 -6.10
N VAL A 201 -19.39 3.04 -5.92
CA VAL A 201 -18.52 1.92 -6.36
C VAL A 201 -18.92 0.63 -5.66
N ILE A 202 -19.11 0.67 -4.34
CA ILE A 202 -19.54 -0.49 -3.55
C ILE A 202 -20.92 -0.97 -4.00
N ALA A 203 -21.90 -0.07 -4.10
CA ALA A 203 -23.27 -0.43 -4.48
C ALA A 203 -23.37 -1.05 -5.89
N ARG A 204 -22.48 -0.66 -6.80
CA ARG A 204 -22.44 -1.15 -8.19
C ARG A 204 -21.47 -2.31 -8.39
N ASN A 205 -20.59 -2.57 -7.43
CA ASN A 205 -19.44 -3.46 -7.57
C ASN A 205 -18.55 -3.11 -8.78
N GLY A 206 -18.26 -1.81 -8.99
CA GLY A 206 -17.50 -1.34 -10.16
C GLY A 206 -17.25 0.18 -10.18
N VAL A 207 -16.29 0.63 -10.99
CA VAL A 207 -15.79 2.02 -10.96
C VAL A 207 -16.30 2.96 -12.07
N TYR A 208 -17.00 2.41 -13.07
CA TYR A 208 -17.62 3.18 -14.16
C TYR A 208 -19.13 3.34 -13.94
N GLU A 209 -19.71 4.34 -14.61
CA GLU A 209 -21.17 4.52 -14.67
C GLU A 209 -21.80 3.64 -15.74
#